data_AF-A0A438W4N1-F1
#
_entry.id   AF-A0A438W4N1-F1
#
_cell.length_a   1.000
_cell.length_b   1.000
_cell.length_c   1.000
_cell.angle_alpha   90.00
_cell.angle_beta   90.00
_cell.angle_gamma   90.00
#
_symmetry.space_group_name_H-M   'P 1'
#
loop_
_entity.id
_entity.type
_entity.pdbx_description
1 polymer ?
#
loop_
_entity_poly.entity_id
_entity_poly.type
_entity_poly.pdbx_seq_one_letter_code
_entity_poly.pdbx_strand_id
1 'polypeptide(L)'
;ILLYEKESDCFVIVKQFRPAIYARNFYFKRNQDQNIDGYTYELCAGLVDKANKSLEEIACEEALEECGYQISPKNLETIGQFYSATGLSGSLQTLYYAEVHKNLKVSKGG
;
A
#
# COMPACT_ATOMS: atom_id res chain seq x y z
N ILE A 1 -2.41 4.11 1.84
CA ILE A 1 -3.84 4.40 1.69
C ILE A 1 -4.64 3.18 2.14
N LEU A 2 -5.57 3.36 3.06
CA LEU A 2 -6.55 2.35 3.47
C LEU A 2 -7.81 2.53 2.61
N LEU A 3 -8.07 1.58 1.72
CA LEU A 3 -9.23 1.61 0.84
C LEU A 3 -10.28 0.61 1.32
N TYR A 4 -11.54 1.03 1.38
CA TYR A 4 -12.67 0.18 1.74
C TYR A 4 -13.68 0.12 0.58
N GLU A 5 -13.85 -1.06 -0.02
CA GLU A 5 -14.81 -1.27 -1.12
C GLU A 5 -16.21 -1.56 -0.56
N LYS A 6 -17.15 -0.65 -0.84
CA LYS A 6 -18.50 -0.69 -0.24
C LYS A 6 -19.32 -1.90 -0.68
N GLU A 7 -19.20 -2.32 -1.94
CA GLU A 7 -20.01 -3.41 -2.48
C GLU A 7 -19.60 -4.78 -1.93
N SER A 8 -18.32 -4.97 -1.61
CA SER A 8 -17.80 -6.23 -1.06
C SER A 8 -17.67 -6.24 0.46
N ASP A 9 -17.91 -5.09 1.11
CA ASP A 9 -17.74 -4.91 2.56
C ASP A 9 -16.34 -5.33 3.03
N CYS A 10 -15.31 -4.94 2.28
CA CYS A 10 -13.93 -5.40 2.50
C CYS A 10 -12.91 -4.28 2.33
N PHE A 11 -11.80 -4.40 3.06
CA PHE A 11 -10.61 -3.60 2.81
C PHE A 11 -9.81 -4.15 1.64
N VAL A 12 -9.30 -3.26 0.81
CA VAL A 12 -8.40 -3.60 -0.31
C VAL A 12 -6.97 -3.63 0.20
N ILE A 13 -6.29 -4.76 0.00
CA ILE A 13 -4.93 -5.02 0.46
C ILE A 13 -4.08 -5.42 -0.74
N VAL A 14 -2.85 -4.93 -0.78
CA VAL A 14 -1.86 -5.22 -1.81
C VAL A 14 -1.05 -6.45 -1.40
N LYS A 15 -0.75 -7.34 -2.35
CA LYS A 15 0.15 -8.48 -2.14
C LYS A 15 1.39 -8.34 -3.01
N GLN A 16 2.55 -8.11 -2.40
CA GLN A 16 3.80 -7.86 -3.12
C GLN A 16 4.93 -8.76 -2.64
N PHE A 17 5.85 -9.13 -3.53
CA PHE A 17 7.05 -9.87 -3.15
C PHE A 17 8.10 -8.89 -2.61
N ARG A 18 8.60 -9.14 -1.40
CA ARG A 18 9.66 -8.37 -0.76
C ARG A 18 10.93 -9.22 -0.65
N PRO A 19 11.97 -8.97 -1.47
CA PRO A 19 13.20 -9.77 -1.46
C PRO A 19 13.87 -9.84 -0.08
N ALA A 20 13.80 -8.77 0.72
CA ALA A 20 14.34 -8.76 2.08
C ALA A 20 13.63 -9.76 3.02
N ILE A 21 12.30 -9.91 2.88
CA ILE A 21 11.52 -10.89 3.64
C ILE A 21 11.85 -12.31 3.18
N TYR A 22 11.97 -12.52 1.87
CA TYR A 22 12.42 -13.79 1.32
C TYR A 22 13.80 -14.18 1.85
N ALA A 23 14.79 -13.28 1.76
CA ALA A 23 16.16 -13.53 2.21
C ALA A 23 16.22 -13.84 3.72
N ARG A 24 15.46 -13.11 4.54
CA ARG A 24 15.31 -13.40 5.98
C ARG A 24 14.73 -14.80 6.20
N ASN A 25 13.61 -15.11 5.56
CA ASN A 25 12.94 -16.40 5.72
C ASN A 25 13.84 -17.55 5.22
N PHE A 26 14.53 -17.37 4.10
CA PHE A 26 15.52 -18.30 3.59
C PHE A 26 16.61 -18.58 4.63
N TYR A 27 17.20 -17.55 5.20
CA TYR A 27 18.28 -17.72 6.18
C TYR A 27 17.84 -18.52 7.42
N PHE A 28 16.65 -18.23 7.97
CA PHE A 28 16.17 -18.86 9.20
C PHE A 28 15.48 -20.21 8.98
N LYS A 29 14.88 -20.44 7.80
CA LYS A 29 14.08 -21.64 7.51
C LYS A 29 14.74 -22.62 6.54
N ARG A 30 15.92 -22.32 5.99
CA ARG A 30 16.62 -23.18 4.99
C ARG A 30 16.79 -24.66 5.38
N ASN A 31 16.80 -24.99 6.67
CA ASN A 31 16.95 -26.36 7.18
C ASN A 31 15.63 -27.00 7.64
N GLN A 32 14.52 -26.27 7.51
CA GLN A 32 13.18 -26.76 7.79
C GLN A 32 12.53 -26.96 6.43
N ASP A 33 12.14 -28.19 6.10
CA ASP A 33 11.59 -28.60 4.79
C ASP A 33 10.22 -27.95 4.53
N GLN A 34 10.23 -26.63 4.40
CA GLN A 34 9.09 -25.72 4.33
C GLN A 34 9.23 -24.82 3.12
N ASN A 35 8.09 -24.49 2.52
CA ASN A 35 8.05 -23.49 1.46
C ASN A 35 8.49 -22.12 2.00
N ILE A 36 9.45 -21.48 1.32
CA ILE A 36 9.95 -20.15 1.69
C ILE A 36 9.19 -19.12 0.86
N ASP A 37 8.28 -18.39 1.52
CA ASP A 37 7.55 -17.28 0.91
C ASP A 37 8.21 -15.92 1.25
N GLY A 38 8.19 -15.01 0.29
CA GLY A 38 8.63 -13.61 0.41
C GLY A 38 7.51 -12.59 0.17
N TYR A 39 6.28 -13.04 -0.07
CA TYR A 39 5.13 -12.17 -0.24
C TYR A 39 4.63 -11.60 1.08
N THR A 40 4.23 -10.34 1.05
CA THR A 40 3.66 -9.58 2.16
C THR A 40 2.28 -9.06 1.76
N TYR A 41 1.42 -8.89 2.77
CA TYR A 41 0.14 -8.20 2.65
C TYR A 41 0.30 -6.80 3.23
N GLU A 42 0.05 -5.79 2.41
CA GLU A 42 0.41 -4.40 2.70
C GLU A 42 -0.74 -3.46 2.33
N LEU A 43 -0.78 -2.28 2.94
CA LEU A 43 -1.63 -1.20 2.44
C LEU A 43 -1.03 -0.69 1.13
N CYS A 44 -1.89 -0.21 0.22
CA CYS A 44 -1.43 0.54 -0.95
C CYS A 44 -0.56 1.72 -0.51
N ALA A 45 0.63 1.88 -1.08
CA ALA A 45 1.58 2.89 -0.62
C ALA A 45 2.61 3.22 -1.70
N GLY A 46 3.03 4.49 -1.74
CA GLY A 46 4.05 4.97 -2.65
C GLY A 46 5.00 5.97 -2.00
N LEU A 47 6.05 6.32 -2.73
CA LEU A 47 7.02 7.33 -2.31
C LEU A 47 6.50 8.73 -2.64
N VAL A 48 6.91 9.71 -1.83
CA VAL A 48 6.71 11.12 -2.14
C VAL A 48 7.90 11.61 -2.98
N ASP A 49 7.87 11.32 -4.28
CA ASP A 49 8.97 11.59 -5.21
C ASP A 49 8.65 12.64 -6.30
N LYS A 50 7.40 13.11 -6.36
CA LYS A 50 6.91 14.10 -7.34
C LYS A 50 6.78 15.48 -6.69
N ALA A 51 7.77 16.35 -6.89
CA ALA A 51 7.82 17.68 -6.28
C ALA A 51 6.65 18.62 -6.63
N ASN A 52 5.97 18.38 -7.76
CA ASN A 52 4.87 19.21 -8.25
C ASN A 52 3.48 18.65 -7.94
N LYS A 53 3.38 17.68 -7.01
CA LYS A 53 2.12 17.05 -6.62
C LYS A 53 1.90 17.12 -5.12
N SER A 54 0.63 17.28 -4.73
CA SER A 54 0.24 17.13 -3.32
C SER A 54 0.34 15.67 -2.88
N LEU A 55 0.37 15.45 -1.57
CA LEU A 55 0.37 14.10 -1.00
C LEU A 55 -0.89 13.31 -1.39
N GLU A 56 -2.02 14.00 -1.47
CA GLU A 56 -3.31 13.46 -1.90
C GLU A 56 -3.30 13.06 -3.36
N GLU A 57 -2.69 13.87 -4.24
CA GLU A 57 -2.56 13.53 -5.67
C GLU A 57 -1.69 12.29 -5.85
N ILE A 58 -0.55 12.21 -5.16
CA ILE A 58 0.30 11.02 -5.17
C ILE A 58 -0.47 9.81 -4.64
N ALA A 59 -1.19 9.94 -3.52
CA ALA A 59 -2.00 8.87 -2.95
C ALA A 59 -3.10 8.36 -3.91
N CYS A 60 -3.70 9.24 -4.71
CA CYS A 60 -4.67 8.85 -5.74
C CYS A 60 -4.01 8.10 -6.89
N GLU A 61 -2.80 8.48 -7.29
CA GLU A 61 -2.03 7.77 -8.33
C GLU A 61 -1.69 6.35 -7.88
N GLU A 62 -1.19 6.19 -6.66
CA GLU A 62 -0.87 4.86 -6.11
C GLU A 62 -2.13 3.98 -5.99
N ALA A 63 -3.27 4.55 -5.57
CA ALA A 63 -4.54 3.82 -5.52
C ALA A 63 -4.99 3.32 -6.91
N LEU A 64 -4.67 4.06 -7.98
CA LEU A 64 -4.95 3.65 -9.35
C LEU A 64 -3.92 2.62 -9.86
N GLU A 65 -2.63 2.86 -9.61
CA GLU A 65 -1.54 2.02 -10.10
C GLU A 65 -1.54 0.65 -9.42
N GLU A 66 -1.57 0.60 -8.08
CA GLU A 66 -1.51 -0.65 -7.32
C GLU A 66 -2.88 -1.30 -7.15
N CYS A 67 -3.92 -0.49 -6.95
CA CYS A 67 -5.25 -0.99 -6.60
C CYS A 67 -6.29 -0.79 -7.69
N GLY A 68 -5.97 -0.20 -8.84
CA GLY A 68 -6.89 -0.05 -9.97
C GLY A 68 -8.10 0.87 -9.73
N TYR A 69 -8.14 1.62 -8.61
CA TYR A 69 -9.23 2.52 -8.28
C TYR A 69 -8.92 3.96 -8.67
N GLN A 70 -9.74 4.53 -9.53
CA GLN A 70 -9.63 5.93 -9.92
C GLN A 70 -10.42 6.81 -8.93
N ILE A 71 -9.72 7.37 -7.94
CA ILE A 71 -10.25 8.31 -6.95
C ILE A 71 -9.67 9.72 -7.16
N SER A 72 -10.22 10.71 -6.45
CA SER A 72 -9.73 12.09 -6.46
C SER A 72 -9.37 12.57 -5.05
N PRO A 73 -8.54 13.61 -4.88
CA PRO A 73 -8.13 14.11 -3.56
C PRO A 73 -9.28 14.36 -2.57
N LYS A 74 -10.43 14.84 -3.05
CA LYS A 74 -11.64 15.06 -2.23
C LYS A 74 -12.25 13.79 -1.63
N ASN A 75 -11.88 12.61 -2.13
CA ASN A 75 -12.32 11.32 -1.59
C ASN A 75 -11.44 10.84 -0.44
N LEU A 76 -10.25 11.43 -0.25
CA LEU A 76 -9.32 11.04 0.80
C LEU A 76 -9.65 11.74 2.12
N GLU A 77 -9.64 10.96 3.18
CA GLU A 77 -9.67 11.43 4.56
C GLU A 77 -8.29 11.17 5.20
N THR A 78 -7.69 12.20 5.78
CA THR A 78 -6.42 12.04 6.51
C THR A 78 -6.68 11.36 7.84
N ILE A 79 -6.12 10.17 8.05
CA ILE A 79 -6.13 9.48 9.35
C ILE A 79 -5.10 10.11 10.28
N GLY A 80 -3.87 10.33 9.78
CA GLY A 80 -2.81 10.93 10.57
C GLY A 80 -1.42 10.74 9.98
N GLN A 81 -0.42 11.24 10.70
CA GLN A 81 0.99 11.15 10.33
C GLN A 81 1.80 10.49 11.44
N PHE A 82 2.78 9.68 11.06
CA PHE A 82 3.67 9.01 12.00
C PHE A 82 5.05 8.77 11.39
N TYR A 83 6.06 8.69 12.24
CA TYR A 83 7.41 8.32 11.84
C TYR A 83 7.57 6.79 11.86
N SER A 84 8.06 6.25 10.75
CA SER A 84 8.40 4.84 10.59
C SER A 84 9.92 4.66 10.55
N ALA A 85 10.39 3.43 10.80
CA ALA A 85 11.81 3.08 10.77
C ALA A 85 12.70 4.07 11.55
N THR A 86 12.28 4.50 12.75
CA THR A 86 12.94 5.54 13.56
C THR A 86 14.37 5.18 14.01
N GLY A 87 14.72 3.90 14.04
CA GLY A 87 16.09 3.42 14.26
C GLY A 87 16.97 3.37 13.01
N LEU A 88 16.46 3.77 11.84
CA LEU A 88 17.15 3.64 10.56
C LEU A 88 17.06 4.92 9.71
N SER A 89 15.86 5.32 9.30
CA SER A 89 15.61 6.45 8.39
C SER A 89 14.71 7.53 8.96
N GLY A 90 13.84 7.20 9.93
CA GLY A 90 12.88 8.15 10.48
C GLY A 90 11.93 8.71 9.42
N SER A 91 11.44 7.87 8.51
CA SER A 91 10.61 8.30 7.38
C SER A 91 9.21 8.70 7.86
N LEU A 92 8.82 9.96 7.61
CA LEU A 92 7.46 10.44 7.85
C LEU A 92 6.50 9.76 6.88
N GLN A 93 5.41 9.21 7.41
CA GLN A 93 4.33 8.59 6.65
C GLN A 93 3.04 9.36 6.89
N THR A 94 2.26 9.58 5.84
CA THR A 94 0.90 10.14 5.92
C THR A 94 -0.08 9.05 5.52
N LEU A 95 -1.01 8.72 6.41
CA LEU A 95 -2.01 7.68 6.19
C LEU A 95 -3.35 8.30 5.84
N TYR A 96 -3.89 7.89 4.69
CA TYR A 96 -5.20 8.28 4.20
C TYR A 96 -6.17 7.11 4.21
N TYR A 97 -7.46 7.41 4.36
CA TYR A 97 -8.61 6.52 4.15
C TYR A 97 -9.40 6.98 2.92
N ALA A 98 -10.01 6.05 2.19
CA ALA A 98 -11.09 6.36 1.26
C ALA A 98 -12.07 5.19 1.11
N GLU A 99 -13.36 5.54 1.01
CA GLU A 99 -14.37 4.63 0.48
C GLU A 99 -14.23 4.57 -1.05
N VAL A 100 -14.22 3.35 -1.58
CA VAL A 100 -14.21 3.08 -3.02
C VAL A 100 -15.39 2.23 -3.41
N HIS A 101 -15.71 2.32 -4.70
CA HIS A 101 -16.84 1.65 -5.31
C HIS A 101 -16.37 0.86 -6.53
N LYS A 102 -17.06 -0.23 -6.83
CA LYS A 102 -16.76 -1.06 -8.01
C LYS A 102 -16.75 -0.27 -9.33
N ASN A 103 -17.54 0.79 -9.45
CA ASN A 103 -17.55 1.66 -10.65
C ASN A 103 -16.29 2.54 -10.78
N LEU A 104 -15.51 2.71 -9.71
CA LEU A 104 -14.21 3.40 -9.72
C LEU A 104 -13.06 2.44 -10.07
N LYS A 105 -13.30 1.12 -10.10
CA LYS A 105 -12.31 0.11 -10.47
C LYS A 105 -12.15 0.06 -11.99
N VAL A 106 -11.13 0.75 -12.51
CA VAL A 106 -10.89 0.89 -13.96
C VAL A 106 -9.82 -0.07 -14.50
N SER A 107 -9.03 -0.68 -13.61
CA SER A 107 -8.04 -1.70 -13.96
C SER A 107 -7.93 -2.74 -12.84
N LYS A 108 -7.11 -3.78 -13.03
CA LYS A 108 -6.84 -4.75 -11.96
C LYS A 108 -5.97 -4.16 -10.84
N GLY A 109 -5.19 -3.12 -11.13
CA GLY A 109 -4.04 -2.73 -10.32
C GLY A 109 -2.81 -3.59 -10.63
N GLY A 110 -1.73 -3.33 -9.89
CA GLY A 110 -0.46 -4.06 -9.94
C GLY A 110 -0.46 -5.39 -9.20
#